data_AF-A0ABD3FN13-F1
#
_entry.id   AF-A0ABD3FN13-F1
#
_cell.length_a   1.000
_cell.length_b   1.000
_cell.length_c   1.000
_cell.angle_alpha   90.00
_cell.angle_beta   90.00
_cell.angle_gamma   90.00
#
_symmetry.space_group_name_H-M   'P 1'
#
loop_
_entity.id
_entity.type
_entity.pdbx_description
1 polymer ?
#
loop_
_entity_poly.entity_id
_entity_poly.type
_entity_poly.pdbx_seq_one_letter_code
_entity_poly.pdbx_strand_id
1 'polypeptide(L)'
;MSETQLSDQYLYQSSLQSDPEIKVSSGKRVPFVIDLNQGSYQNDVITIDATAQLNGSEGFACLRDAYIMLPYKVSMKNGATAQTAAANRFCATLKCGNWNVIDSMSLELNGKTIVSMADYKLFWNNIRAQTSYSPQYVEKHGAESFLYPDAAQSALYSSATSSTTGDGYTNTTAFSSSFATTGPSGGASIANDGLVKRLLSNPLNIGSDFSTSWPSLGAAAASTTISNQLARGAFVAGVATANGIMGTWNFMLKWFYQRAGTGKQSTQLDAAFDLQLSASIKNAKYVILMPFAEQTGSFSSATVQEFQSPFDSAPWTLHPGSSIRNFNVRIGSQQTFDISHDYDFHHFTNEVAKIASINGDLTPELVNGLLDYQTWSPTNRVPIADVIRLTERDVPQAIQIQGVNAGCQGTNMLVLVVSEQELTFDRLTGEVLDYTTA
;
A
#
# COMPACT_ATOMS: atom_id res chain seq x y z
N MET A 1 28.76 -14.05 69.31
CA MET A 1 28.73 -12.95 68.33
C MET A 1 29.40 -13.37 67.01
N SER A 2 28.97 -14.44 66.34
CA SER A 2 29.61 -14.85 65.07
C SER A 2 28.65 -15.36 63.98
N GLU A 3 27.33 -15.24 64.15
CA GLU A 3 26.37 -15.71 63.14
C GLU A 3 25.98 -14.62 62.14
N THR A 4 26.11 -13.33 62.49
CA THR A 4 25.77 -12.20 61.58
C THR A 4 26.85 -11.92 60.52
N GLN A 5 28.10 -12.30 60.76
CA GLN A 5 29.19 -12.09 59.79
C GLN A 5 29.01 -12.90 58.51
N LEU A 6 28.39 -14.08 58.58
CA LEU A 6 28.17 -14.92 57.39
C LEU A 6 27.00 -14.41 56.54
N SER A 7 25.95 -13.86 57.18
CA SER A 7 24.79 -13.30 56.49
C SER A 7 25.14 -12.02 55.75
N ASP A 8 25.88 -11.12 56.41
CA ASP A 8 26.31 -9.86 55.83
C ASP A 8 27.34 -10.06 54.71
N GLN A 9 28.23 -11.05 54.86
CA GLN A 9 29.18 -11.42 53.82
C GLN A 9 28.49 -12.04 52.59
N TYR A 10 27.45 -12.86 52.80
CA TYR A 10 26.65 -13.41 51.71
C TYR A 10 25.83 -12.33 50.98
N LEU A 11 25.19 -11.43 51.72
CA LEU A 11 24.48 -10.28 51.13
C LEU A 11 25.41 -9.35 50.36
N TYR A 12 26.60 -9.09 50.90
CA TYR A 12 27.62 -8.29 50.22
C TYR A 12 28.11 -8.97 48.93
N GLN A 13 28.44 -10.28 48.97
CA GLN A 13 28.82 -11.02 47.76
C GLN A 13 27.69 -11.10 46.73
N SER A 14 26.44 -11.32 47.17
CA SER A 14 25.28 -11.34 46.28
C SER A 14 25.01 -9.95 45.66
N SER A 15 25.29 -8.86 46.37
CA SER A 15 25.13 -7.50 45.85
C SER A 15 26.22 -7.09 44.84
N LEU A 16 27.38 -7.75 44.91
CA LEU A 16 28.50 -7.57 43.98
C LEU A 16 28.38 -8.47 42.74
N GLN A 17 27.48 -9.45 42.77
CA GLN A 17 27.22 -10.32 41.65
C GLN A 17 26.38 -9.54 40.63
N SER A 18 27.01 -9.10 39.54
CA SER A 18 26.29 -8.52 38.42
C SER A 18 25.26 -9.55 37.94
N ASP A 19 24.01 -9.14 37.77
CA ASP A 19 23.01 -9.98 37.11
C ASP A 19 23.61 -10.53 35.82
N PRO A 20 23.51 -11.85 35.56
CA PRO A 20 23.99 -12.38 34.30
C PRO A 20 23.29 -11.61 33.18
N GLU A 21 24.06 -11.15 32.20
CA GLU A 21 23.49 -10.49 31.02
C GLU A 21 22.44 -11.43 30.43
N ILE A 22 21.16 -11.09 30.58
CA ILE A 22 20.07 -11.85 29.97
C ILE A 22 20.14 -11.55 28.47
N LYS A 23 20.98 -12.30 27.76
CA LYS A 23 21.03 -12.28 26.31
C LYS A 23 19.77 -12.95 25.77
N VAL A 24 18.70 -12.17 25.66
CA VAL A 24 17.42 -12.58 25.07
C VAL A 24 17.54 -12.91 23.57
N SER A 25 18.66 -12.61 22.93
CA SER A 25 18.97 -13.06 21.56
C SER A 25 20.48 -13.21 21.35
N SER A 26 20.93 -14.36 20.86
CA SER A 26 22.33 -14.63 20.48
C SER A 26 22.68 -14.17 19.06
N GLY A 27 21.67 -13.83 18.25
CA GLY A 27 21.81 -13.27 16.90
C GLY A 27 20.48 -13.29 16.15
N LYS A 28 20.32 -12.42 15.15
CA LYS A 28 19.21 -12.48 14.18
C LYS A 28 19.62 -13.36 13.00
N ARG A 29 18.87 -14.43 12.73
CA ARG A 29 19.01 -15.25 11.51
C ARG A 29 17.80 -14.99 10.61
N VAL A 30 18.02 -14.96 9.30
CA VAL A 30 16.95 -14.89 8.30
C VAL A 30 16.86 -16.25 7.61
N PRO A 31 15.96 -17.15 8.04
CA PRO A 31 15.70 -18.39 7.31
C PRO A 31 14.88 -18.08 6.05
N PHE A 32 15.13 -18.83 4.97
CA PHE A 32 14.38 -18.73 3.72
C PHE A 32 13.40 -19.90 3.62
N VAL A 33 12.16 -19.61 3.25
CA VAL A 33 11.12 -20.60 2.97
C VAL A 33 10.77 -20.47 1.49
N ILE A 34 10.79 -21.59 0.76
CA ILE A 34 10.42 -21.65 -0.65
C ILE A 34 8.96 -22.08 -0.79
N ASP A 35 8.30 -21.76 -1.91
CA ASP A 35 6.96 -22.28 -2.14
C ASP A 35 6.95 -23.82 -2.26
N LEU A 36 5.80 -24.43 -1.98
CA LEU A 36 5.58 -25.87 -2.17
C LEU A 36 5.31 -26.24 -3.62
N ASN A 37 4.94 -25.25 -4.44
CA ASN A 37 4.47 -25.44 -5.81
C ASN A 37 5.59 -25.82 -6.78
N GLN A 38 6.85 -25.50 -6.47
CA GLN A 38 8.03 -25.84 -7.26
C GLN A 38 7.88 -25.54 -8.77
N GLY A 39 7.27 -24.39 -9.09
CA GLY A 39 7.02 -23.96 -10.47
C GLY A 39 5.71 -24.47 -11.10
N SER A 40 4.87 -25.21 -10.37
CA SER A 40 3.54 -25.65 -10.78
C SER A 40 2.46 -25.12 -9.84
N TYR A 41 1.80 -24.05 -10.27
CA TYR A 41 0.82 -23.30 -9.47
C TYR A 41 -0.60 -23.74 -9.85
N GLN A 42 -1.14 -24.75 -9.15
CA GLN A 42 -2.55 -25.12 -9.33
C GLN A 42 -3.46 -24.00 -8.79
N ASN A 43 -4.52 -23.69 -9.54
CA ASN A 43 -5.47 -22.61 -9.26
C ASN A 43 -4.83 -21.22 -9.12
N ASP A 44 -3.63 -21.00 -9.69
CA ASP A 44 -2.88 -19.75 -9.61
C ASP A 44 -2.53 -19.31 -8.17
N VAL A 45 -2.50 -20.24 -7.21
CA VAL A 45 -2.15 -19.97 -5.81
C VAL A 45 -0.72 -20.38 -5.50
N ILE A 46 0.00 -19.49 -4.82
CA ILE A 46 1.33 -19.77 -4.25
C ILE A 46 1.15 -20.20 -2.79
N THR A 47 1.59 -21.41 -2.47
CA THR A 47 1.49 -21.99 -1.13
C THR A 47 2.85 -22.02 -0.47
N ILE A 48 2.98 -21.32 0.65
CA ILE A 48 4.19 -21.30 1.49
C ILE A 48 3.86 -22.03 2.79
N ASP A 49 4.52 -23.17 3.01
CA ASP A 49 4.41 -23.91 4.28
C ASP A 49 5.67 -23.69 5.12
N ALA A 50 5.58 -22.68 5.99
CA ALA A 50 6.65 -22.38 6.94
C ALA A 50 6.76 -23.44 8.05
N THR A 51 5.68 -24.15 8.39
CA THR A 51 5.67 -25.15 9.47
C THR A 51 6.56 -26.33 9.10
N ALA A 52 6.39 -26.88 7.90
CA ALA A 52 7.20 -28.01 7.45
C ALA A 52 8.66 -27.60 7.19
N GLN A 53 8.90 -26.44 6.59
CA GLN A 53 10.23 -26.02 6.16
C GLN A 53 11.10 -25.43 7.27
N LEU A 54 10.49 -24.86 8.32
CA LEU A 54 11.22 -24.34 9.48
C LEU A 54 11.28 -25.33 10.65
N ASN A 55 10.82 -26.58 10.46
CA ASN A 55 10.88 -27.60 11.49
C ASN A 55 12.34 -27.82 11.96
N GLY A 56 12.56 -27.75 13.28
CA GLY A 56 13.90 -27.79 13.88
C GLY A 56 14.66 -26.45 13.89
N SER A 57 14.04 -25.35 13.45
CA SER A 57 14.60 -24.01 13.64
C SER A 57 14.45 -23.57 15.11
N GLU A 58 15.55 -23.15 15.73
CA GLU A 58 15.56 -22.65 17.10
C GLU A 58 15.36 -21.12 17.14
N GLY A 59 14.47 -20.65 18.02
CA GLY A 59 14.25 -19.22 18.31
C GLY A 59 12.84 -18.71 18.01
N PHE A 60 12.58 -17.45 18.38
CA PHE A 60 11.32 -16.77 18.10
C PHE A 60 11.38 -16.04 16.76
N ALA A 61 10.37 -16.22 15.92
CA ALA A 61 10.22 -15.49 14.67
C ALA A 61 9.40 -14.22 14.87
N CYS A 62 9.89 -13.09 14.33
CA CYS A 62 9.14 -11.84 14.28
C CYS A 62 8.44 -11.74 12.92
N LEU A 63 7.13 -12.04 12.87
CA LEU A 63 6.35 -11.89 11.63
C LEU A 63 6.28 -10.44 11.13
N ARG A 64 6.50 -9.45 12.02
CA ARG A 64 6.55 -8.03 11.65
C ARG A 64 7.76 -7.69 10.75
N ASP A 65 8.89 -8.36 10.96
CA ASP A 65 10.11 -8.17 10.17
C ASP A 65 10.18 -9.15 8.98
N ALA A 66 9.26 -10.13 8.91
CA ALA A 66 9.19 -11.09 7.83
C ALA A 66 8.62 -10.46 6.55
N TYR A 67 9.07 -10.96 5.40
CA TYR A 67 8.58 -10.52 4.10
C TYR A 67 8.58 -11.68 3.12
N ILE A 68 7.67 -11.61 2.15
CA ILE A 68 7.61 -12.56 1.03
C ILE A 68 8.26 -11.89 -0.18
N MET A 69 9.08 -12.65 -0.92
CA MET A 69 9.60 -12.23 -2.21
C MET A 69 8.86 -12.94 -3.34
N LEU A 70 8.28 -12.18 -4.26
CA LEU A 70 7.49 -12.70 -5.37
C LEU A 70 8.09 -12.25 -6.73
N PRO A 71 8.44 -13.18 -7.64
CA PRO A 71 8.69 -12.83 -9.03
C PRO A 71 7.37 -12.47 -9.73
N TYR A 72 7.32 -11.30 -10.35
CA TYR A 72 6.10 -10.82 -11.03
C TYR A 72 6.43 -10.28 -12.42
N LYS A 73 5.70 -10.75 -13.44
CA LYS A 73 5.94 -10.37 -14.84
C LYS A 73 4.80 -9.50 -15.35
N VAL A 74 5.15 -8.32 -15.86
CA VAL A 74 4.23 -7.38 -16.51
C VAL A 74 4.62 -7.25 -17.98
N SER A 75 3.66 -7.48 -18.89
CA SER A 75 3.86 -7.30 -20.33
C SER A 75 2.90 -6.25 -20.86
N MET A 76 3.45 -5.24 -21.55
CA MET A 76 2.66 -4.24 -22.26
C MET A 76 2.45 -4.70 -23.70
N LYS A 77 1.20 -4.79 -24.13
CA LYS A 77 0.80 -5.22 -25.48
C LYS A 77 0.28 -4.03 -26.29
N ASN A 78 0.68 -3.95 -27.56
CA ASN A 78 0.07 -3.02 -28.49
C ASN A 78 -1.37 -3.41 -28.79
N GLY A 79 -2.22 -2.41 -29.01
CA GLY A 79 -3.56 -2.63 -29.56
C GLY A 79 -3.52 -3.08 -31.02
N ALA A 80 -4.66 -2.95 -31.70
CA ALA A 80 -4.78 -3.29 -33.13
C ALA A 80 -3.92 -2.40 -34.05
N THR A 81 -3.37 -1.30 -33.53
CA THR A 81 -2.52 -0.36 -34.27
C THR A 81 -1.06 -0.54 -33.85
N ALA A 82 -0.16 -0.63 -34.84
CA ALA A 82 1.28 -0.63 -34.62
C ALA A 82 1.75 0.71 -34.03
N GLN A 83 2.75 0.67 -33.17
CA GLN A 83 3.35 1.87 -32.58
C GLN A 83 4.58 2.30 -33.37
N THR A 84 4.90 3.59 -33.33
CA THR A 84 6.05 4.17 -34.05
C THR A 84 7.38 4.01 -33.32
N ALA A 85 7.36 3.67 -32.02
CA ALA A 85 8.55 3.43 -31.21
C ALA A 85 8.38 2.17 -30.33
N ALA A 86 9.49 1.49 -30.04
CA ALA A 86 9.52 0.39 -29.08
C ALA A 86 9.36 0.92 -27.63
N ALA A 87 8.84 0.07 -26.74
CA ALA A 87 8.78 0.41 -25.32
C ALA A 87 10.19 0.58 -24.75
N ASN A 88 10.35 1.53 -23.86
CA ASN A 88 11.47 1.59 -22.95
C ASN A 88 11.00 1.22 -21.53
N ARG A 89 11.94 0.92 -20.63
CA ARG A 89 11.62 0.59 -19.23
C ARG A 89 10.89 1.69 -18.47
N PHE A 90 10.84 2.92 -18.99
CA PHE A 90 10.19 4.08 -18.36
C PHE A 90 8.80 4.37 -18.95
N CYS A 91 8.26 3.50 -19.81
CA CYS A 91 6.91 3.68 -20.36
C CYS A 91 5.79 3.38 -19.35
N ALA A 92 6.06 2.52 -18.35
CA ALA A 92 5.12 2.15 -17.30
C ALA A 92 5.88 1.72 -16.04
N THR A 93 5.25 1.83 -14.87
CA THR A 93 5.80 1.32 -13.61
C THR A 93 4.67 0.81 -12.73
N LEU A 94 5.01 0.08 -11.67
CA LEU A 94 4.03 -0.30 -10.66
C LEU A 94 3.58 0.94 -9.89
N LYS A 95 2.36 0.86 -9.34
CA LYS A 95 1.81 1.90 -8.46
C LYS A 95 2.66 2.05 -7.21
N CYS A 96 2.45 3.16 -6.51
CA CYS A 96 3.11 3.37 -5.22
C CYS A 96 2.73 2.25 -4.25
N GLY A 97 3.75 1.55 -3.77
CA GLY A 97 3.57 0.31 -3.01
C GLY A 97 3.39 -0.90 -3.93
N ASN A 98 4.36 -1.79 -3.90
CA ASN A 98 4.34 -3.05 -4.65
C ASN A 98 3.30 -4.06 -4.16
N TRP A 99 2.66 -3.81 -3.02
CA TRP A 99 1.60 -4.65 -2.48
C TRP A 99 0.39 -4.73 -3.39
N ASN A 100 0.16 -3.73 -4.26
CA ASN A 100 -1.01 -3.66 -5.13
C ASN A 100 -1.15 -4.82 -6.16
N VAL A 101 -0.14 -5.70 -6.29
CA VAL A 101 -0.18 -6.83 -7.24
C VAL A 101 -0.84 -8.10 -6.69
N ILE A 102 -0.96 -8.23 -5.36
CA ILE A 102 -1.50 -9.44 -4.72
C ILE A 102 -3.01 -9.28 -4.58
N ASP A 103 -3.77 -10.04 -5.35
CA ASP A 103 -5.23 -10.01 -5.35
C ASP A 103 -5.83 -10.38 -3.99
N SER A 104 -5.42 -11.52 -3.45
CA SER A 104 -5.86 -12.02 -2.15
C SER A 104 -4.79 -12.92 -1.50
N MET A 105 -4.87 -13.06 -0.18
CA MET A 105 -4.04 -14.00 0.58
C MET A 105 -4.85 -14.57 1.73
N SER A 106 -4.66 -15.87 1.98
CA SER A 106 -5.02 -16.51 3.24
C SER A 106 -3.79 -16.80 4.08
N LEU A 107 -3.96 -16.73 5.40
CA LEU A 107 -2.98 -17.19 6.37
C LEU A 107 -3.68 -18.21 7.26
N GLU A 108 -3.08 -19.39 7.39
CA GLU A 108 -3.55 -20.42 8.30
C GLU A 108 -2.48 -20.71 9.34
N LEU A 109 -2.90 -20.91 10.57
CA LEU A 109 -2.04 -21.28 11.69
C LEU A 109 -2.68 -22.44 12.42
N ASN A 110 -1.97 -23.57 12.52
CA ASN A 110 -2.44 -24.79 13.19
C ASN A 110 -3.83 -25.28 12.70
N GLY A 111 -4.07 -25.21 11.38
CA GLY A 111 -5.34 -25.62 10.78
C GLY A 111 -6.51 -24.64 10.99
N LYS A 112 -6.26 -23.47 11.59
CA LYS A 112 -7.24 -22.38 11.73
C LYS A 112 -6.90 -21.26 10.75
N THR A 113 -7.88 -20.82 9.97
CA THR A 113 -7.73 -19.68 9.07
C THR A 113 -7.67 -18.38 9.88
N ILE A 114 -6.48 -17.81 10.00
CA ILE A 114 -6.22 -16.51 10.66
C ILE A 114 -6.49 -15.34 9.72
N VAL A 115 -6.33 -15.55 8.42
CA VAL A 115 -6.77 -14.59 7.42
C VAL A 115 -7.44 -15.33 6.28
N SER A 116 -8.67 -14.95 5.95
CA SER A 116 -9.40 -15.52 4.80
C SER A 116 -8.99 -14.84 3.49
N MET A 117 -9.11 -15.55 2.37
CA MET A 117 -9.05 -14.94 1.03
C MET A 117 -10.13 -13.85 0.95
N ALA A 118 -9.71 -12.60 0.80
CA ALA A 118 -10.63 -11.47 0.60
C ALA A 118 -9.92 -10.39 -0.22
N ASP A 119 -10.68 -9.79 -1.13
CA ASP A 119 -10.18 -8.84 -2.12
C ASP A 119 -9.91 -7.46 -1.49
N TYR A 120 -9.12 -6.65 -2.20
CA TYR A 120 -8.89 -5.22 -1.92
C TYR A 120 -8.17 -4.89 -0.61
N LYS A 121 -7.46 -5.85 0.00
CA LYS A 121 -6.75 -5.59 1.26
C LYS A 121 -5.76 -4.42 1.15
N LEU A 122 -5.13 -4.33 0.00
CA LEU A 122 -4.05 -3.44 -0.37
C LEU A 122 -4.32 -1.94 -0.14
N PHE A 123 -5.58 -1.51 -0.11
CA PHE A 123 -5.94 -0.12 0.13
C PHE A 123 -5.74 0.29 1.59
N TRP A 124 -6.02 -0.59 2.55
CA TRP A 124 -5.71 -0.32 3.96
C TRP A 124 -4.20 -0.26 4.20
N ASN A 125 -3.44 -1.14 3.56
CA ASN A 125 -1.98 -1.05 3.54
C ASN A 125 -1.48 0.28 2.97
N ASN A 126 -2.15 0.78 1.93
CA ASN A 126 -1.85 2.09 1.35
C ASN A 126 -2.07 3.21 2.38
N ILE A 127 -3.25 3.25 3.03
CA ILE A 127 -3.55 4.22 4.10
C ILE A 127 -2.53 4.11 5.24
N ARG A 128 -2.23 2.90 5.75
CA ARG A 128 -1.23 2.71 6.79
C ARG A 128 0.16 3.17 6.38
N ALA A 129 0.58 2.89 5.16
CA ALA A 129 1.86 3.37 4.65
C ALA A 129 1.89 4.91 4.60
N GLN A 130 0.80 5.53 4.14
CA GLN A 130 0.65 6.99 4.08
C GLN A 130 0.63 7.65 5.47
N THR A 131 -0.01 7.02 6.45
CA THR A 131 -0.26 7.61 7.78
C THR A 131 0.71 7.16 8.85
N SER A 132 1.65 6.25 8.57
CA SER A 132 2.54 5.69 9.61
C SER A 132 4.00 5.59 9.22
N TYR A 133 4.33 5.54 7.93
CA TYR A 133 5.74 5.51 7.51
C TYR A 133 6.38 6.89 7.55
N SER A 134 7.69 6.90 7.77
CA SER A 134 8.48 8.13 7.80
C SER A 134 9.17 8.39 6.46
N PRO A 135 9.46 9.65 6.12
CA PRO A 135 10.25 9.99 4.95
C PRO A 135 11.62 9.28 4.91
N GLN A 136 12.28 9.09 6.06
CA GLN A 136 13.57 8.38 6.14
C GLN A 136 13.43 6.89 5.81
N TYR A 137 12.30 6.27 6.15
CA TYR A 137 12.01 4.91 5.73
C TYR A 137 11.89 4.85 4.20
N VAL A 138 11.17 5.79 3.60
CA VAL A 138 11.01 5.89 2.14
C VAL A 138 12.34 6.13 1.43
N GLU A 139 13.21 6.98 1.97
CA GLU A 139 14.55 7.22 1.39
C GLU A 139 15.39 5.94 1.32
N LYS A 140 15.28 5.08 2.34
CA LYS A 140 16.07 3.85 2.44
C LYS A 140 15.43 2.65 1.73
N HIS A 141 14.12 2.50 1.85
CA HIS A 141 13.35 1.31 1.46
C HIS A 141 12.32 1.58 0.35
N GLY A 142 12.19 2.82 -0.12
CA GLY A 142 11.24 3.20 -1.17
C GLY A 142 11.50 2.48 -2.49
N ALA A 143 12.77 2.28 -2.86
CA ALA A 143 13.13 1.60 -4.11
C ALA A 143 12.74 0.12 -4.12
N GLU A 144 12.86 -0.59 -2.99
CA GLU A 144 12.49 -2.01 -2.90
C GLU A 144 10.98 -2.23 -2.86
N SER A 145 10.24 -1.26 -2.32
CA SER A 145 8.79 -1.33 -2.14
C SER A 145 8.00 -0.55 -3.20
N PHE A 146 8.68 0.14 -4.13
CA PHE A 146 8.09 1.14 -5.03
C PHE A 146 7.28 2.20 -4.27
N LEU A 147 7.61 2.43 -3.00
CA LEU A 147 6.93 3.35 -2.11
C LEU A 147 7.51 4.76 -2.29
N TYR A 148 7.14 5.41 -3.38
CA TYR A 148 7.43 6.82 -3.58
C TYR A 148 6.13 7.56 -3.78
N PRO A 149 5.67 8.31 -2.76
CA PRO A 149 4.42 9.05 -2.84
C PRO A 149 4.43 10.04 -3.99
N ASP A 150 3.29 10.23 -4.64
CA ASP A 150 3.10 11.32 -5.59
C ASP A 150 3.15 12.67 -4.86
N ALA A 151 3.78 13.65 -5.50
CA ALA A 151 3.85 15.00 -4.96
C ALA A 151 2.49 15.69 -5.07
N ALA A 152 2.24 16.74 -4.27
CA ALA A 152 1.02 17.56 -4.36
C ALA A 152 0.76 18.11 -5.78
N GLN A 153 1.82 18.34 -6.54
CA GLN A 153 1.82 18.83 -7.92
C GLN A 153 1.38 17.75 -8.93
N SER A 154 1.09 16.53 -8.47
CA SER A 154 0.44 15.53 -9.31
C SER A 154 -1.00 15.90 -9.63
N ALA A 155 -1.65 16.81 -8.88
CA ALA A 155 -2.93 17.38 -9.28
C ALA A 155 -2.71 18.34 -10.46
N LEU A 156 -3.08 17.92 -11.67
CA LEU A 156 -3.13 18.79 -12.85
C LEU A 156 -4.44 18.57 -13.58
N TYR A 157 -5.27 19.61 -13.61
CA TYR A 157 -6.48 19.64 -14.42
C TYR A 157 -6.16 20.05 -15.86
N SER A 158 -6.53 19.20 -16.82
CA SER A 158 -6.55 19.52 -18.25
C SER A 158 -7.94 19.22 -18.80
N SER A 159 -8.63 20.25 -19.28
CA SER A 159 -9.96 20.13 -19.90
C SER A 159 -9.93 19.46 -21.28
N ALA A 160 -8.78 18.96 -21.74
CA ALA A 160 -8.63 18.34 -23.04
C ALA A 160 -9.05 16.86 -23.00
N THR A 161 -9.89 16.44 -23.94
CA THR A 161 -10.41 15.07 -24.11
C THR A 161 -9.34 14.00 -24.36
N SER A 162 -8.10 14.40 -24.61
CA SER A 162 -6.94 13.54 -24.86
C SER A 162 -5.69 14.16 -24.24
N SER A 163 -5.54 14.01 -22.93
CA SER A 163 -4.32 14.44 -22.23
C SER A 163 -3.16 13.49 -22.54
N THR A 164 -2.00 14.04 -22.93
CA THR A 164 -0.74 13.29 -23.08
C THR A 164 -0.04 13.07 -21.73
N THR A 165 -0.62 13.60 -20.65
CA THR A 165 -0.02 13.70 -19.33
C THR A 165 -0.89 13.08 -18.25
N GLY A 166 -1.81 12.17 -18.60
CA GLY A 166 -2.64 11.42 -17.65
C GLY A 166 -4.11 11.36 -18.05
N ASP A 167 -4.97 11.16 -17.06
CA ASP A 167 -6.44 11.11 -17.19
C ASP A 167 -7.09 12.51 -17.30
N GLY A 168 -6.29 13.58 -17.18
CA GLY A 168 -6.76 14.97 -17.19
C GLY A 168 -6.99 15.56 -15.80
N TYR A 169 -6.77 14.81 -14.72
CA TYR A 169 -6.87 15.25 -13.32
C TYR A 169 -5.61 14.95 -12.53
N THR A 170 -5.01 13.79 -12.79
CA THR A 170 -3.72 13.37 -12.28
C THR A 170 -2.66 13.46 -13.36
N ASN A 171 -1.58 14.13 -13.01
CA ASN A 171 -0.37 14.27 -13.78
C ASN A 171 0.46 13.00 -13.73
N THR A 172 0.59 12.37 -14.89
CA THR A 172 1.49 11.25 -15.15
C THR A 172 2.66 11.66 -16.04
N THR A 173 2.99 12.95 -16.12
CA THR A 173 4.23 13.39 -16.79
C THR A 173 5.45 12.85 -16.07
N ALA A 174 6.28 12.16 -16.84
CA ALA A 174 7.63 11.81 -16.46
C ALA A 174 8.62 12.87 -17.03
N PHE A 175 9.91 12.54 -17.05
CA PHE A 175 10.98 13.39 -17.56
C PHE A 175 10.67 14.05 -18.92
N SER A 176 10.96 15.35 -19.07
CA SER A 176 11.04 15.98 -20.40
C SER A 176 12.42 15.69 -21.01
N SER A 177 12.46 15.02 -22.16
CA SER A 177 13.71 14.84 -22.93
C SER A 177 14.13 16.09 -23.71
N SER A 178 13.35 17.17 -23.65
CA SER A 178 13.58 18.40 -24.42
C SER A 178 13.92 19.57 -23.49
N PHE A 179 15.14 20.10 -23.61
CA PHE A 179 15.41 21.49 -23.24
C PHE A 179 14.89 22.35 -24.40
N ALA A 180 13.70 22.95 -24.25
CA ALA A 180 13.22 23.93 -25.22
C ALA A 180 13.95 25.26 -24.98
N THR A 181 14.58 25.82 -26.01
CA THR A 181 15.17 27.18 -25.99
C THR A 181 14.14 28.29 -26.16
N THR A 182 12.86 27.93 -26.30
CA THR A 182 11.74 28.87 -26.33
C THR A 182 11.32 29.21 -24.92
N GLY A 183 10.97 30.50 -24.71
CA GLY A 183 10.57 31.02 -23.41
C GLY A 183 9.51 30.14 -22.72
N PRO A 184 9.51 30.12 -21.37
CA PRO A 184 8.69 29.20 -20.60
C PRO A 184 7.25 29.25 -21.11
N SER A 185 6.68 28.10 -21.49
CA SER A 185 5.23 27.99 -21.65
C SER A 185 4.61 28.48 -20.35
N GLY A 186 3.68 29.42 -20.42
CA GLY A 186 2.95 29.88 -19.24
C GLY A 186 2.31 28.68 -18.55
N GLY A 187 2.90 28.24 -17.43
CA GLY A 187 2.60 26.98 -16.75
C GLY A 187 3.74 25.97 -16.89
N ALA A 188 4.45 25.72 -15.79
CA ALA A 188 5.37 24.60 -15.69
C ALA A 188 4.53 23.31 -15.55
N SER A 189 4.55 22.42 -16.53
CA SER A 189 4.17 21.02 -16.28
C SER A 189 5.31 20.40 -15.47
N ILE A 190 5.22 20.49 -14.14
CA ILE A 190 6.24 19.91 -13.26
C ILE A 190 6.05 18.40 -13.28
N ALA A 191 7.12 17.63 -13.54
CA ALA A 191 7.05 16.18 -13.53
C ALA A 191 6.51 15.67 -12.19
N ASN A 192 5.78 14.55 -12.21
CA ASN A 192 5.36 13.91 -10.97
C ASN A 192 6.57 13.20 -10.34
N ASP A 193 7.18 13.84 -9.33
CA ASP A 193 8.39 13.34 -8.66
C ASP A 193 8.25 11.91 -8.11
N GLY A 194 7.07 11.56 -7.59
CA GLY A 194 6.76 10.22 -7.11
C GLY A 194 6.81 9.19 -8.24
N LEU A 195 6.10 9.48 -9.33
CA LEU A 195 6.12 8.68 -10.55
C LEU A 195 7.54 8.53 -11.12
N VAL A 196 8.29 9.62 -11.18
CA VAL A 196 9.69 9.64 -11.64
C VAL A 196 10.57 8.70 -10.81
N LYS A 197 10.49 8.75 -9.48
CA LYS A 197 11.27 7.87 -8.60
C LYS A 197 10.88 6.39 -8.75
N ARG A 198 9.59 6.10 -8.98
CA ARG A 198 9.13 4.72 -9.29
C ARG A 198 9.66 4.25 -10.65
N LEU A 199 9.61 5.09 -11.68
CA LEU A 199 10.17 4.80 -13.00
C LEU A 199 11.68 4.54 -12.95
N LEU A 200 12.43 5.28 -12.14
CA LEU A 200 13.86 5.05 -11.91
C LEU A 200 14.14 3.73 -11.19
N SER A 201 13.19 3.29 -10.35
CA SER A 201 13.25 2.02 -9.63
C SER A 201 12.86 0.83 -10.50
N ASN A 202 12.38 1.05 -11.73
CA ASN A 202 12.06 -0.04 -12.64
C ASN A 202 13.28 -0.92 -12.94
N PRO A 203 13.03 -2.23 -13.15
CA PRO A 203 14.00 -3.16 -13.68
C PRO A 203 14.91 -2.60 -14.77
N LEU A 204 16.18 -2.96 -14.71
CA LEU A 204 17.17 -2.55 -15.69
C LEU A 204 16.89 -3.23 -17.03
N ASN A 205 17.18 -2.55 -18.13
CA ASN A 205 17.13 -3.19 -19.45
C ASN A 205 18.18 -4.31 -19.52
N ILE A 206 17.82 -5.46 -20.08
CA ILE A 206 18.73 -6.57 -20.34
C ILE A 206 18.75 -6.93 -21.83
N GLY A 207 19.75 -7.70 -22.25
CA GLY A 207 19.84 -8.20 -23.62
C GLY A 207 20.24 -7.15 -24.66
N SER A 208 20.75 -6.01 -24.23
CA SER A 208 21.30 -4.93 -25.07
C SER A 208 22.63 -4.42 -24.52
N ASP A 209 23.48 -3.84 -25.38
CA ASP A 209 24.79 -3.35 -24.98
C ASP A 209 24.66 -2.00 -24.24
N PHE A 210 25.10 -1.99 -22.98
CA PHE A 210 25.09 -0.82 -22.09
C PHE A 210 26.51 -0.43 -21.65
N SER A 211 27.53 -0.78 -22.43
CA SER A 211 28.91 -0.39 -22.16
C SER A 211 29.14 1.13 -22.24
N THR A 212 28.30 1.85 -22.99
CA THR A 212 28.44 3.30 -23.26
C THR A 212 27.33 4.17 -22.66
N SER A 213 26.36 3.57 -21.97
CA SER A 213 25.21 4.26 -21.35
C SER A 213 25.38 4.43 -19.84
N TRP A 214 24.67 5.36 -19.22
CA TRP A 214 24.65 5.52 -17.77
C TRP A 214 23.32 5.08 -17.14
N PRO A 215 23.32 4.23 -16.07
CA PRO A 215 24.48 3.51 -15.53
C PRO A 215 24.95 2.41 -16.49
N SER A 216 26.27 2.21 -16.61
CA SER A 216 26.83 1.21 -17.52
C SER A 216 26.78 -0.18 -16.91
N LEU A 217 26.22 -1.16 -17.64
CA LEU A 217 26.08 -2.56 -17.18
C LEU A 217 26.86 -3.55 -18.06
N GLY A 218 27.68 -3.05 -18.97
CA GLY A 218 28.47 -3.86 -19.91
C GLY A 218 27.66 -4.35 -21.11
N ALA A 219 28.27 -5.25 -21.89
CA ALA A 219 27.67 -5.79 -23.11
C ALA A 219 26.40 -6.62 -22.83
N ALA A 220 25.62 -6.90 -23.88
CA ALA A 220 24.32 -7.59 -23.79
C ALA A 220 24.36 -8.88 -22.93
N ALA A 221 25.35 -9.75 -23.14
CA ALA A 221 25.50 -11.00 -22.37
C ALA A 221 25.82 -10.75 -20.88
N ALA A 222 26.62 -9.71 -20.58
CA ALA A 222 26.97 -9.35 -19.22
C ALA A 222 25.76 -8.80 -18.46
N SER A 223 24.97 -7.91 -19.08
CA SER A 223 23.75 -7.36 -18.46
C SER A 223 22.75 -8.45 -18.06
N THR A 224 22.54 -9.45 -18.93
CA THR A 224 21.68 -10.61 -18.65
C THR A 224 22.24 -11.47 -17.52
N THR A 225 23.55 -11.74 -17.54
CA THR A 225 24.22 -12.55 -16.51
C THR A 225 24.15 -11.89 -15.13
N ILE A 226 24.39 -10.58 -15.06
CA ILE A 226 24.32 -9.79 -13.82
C ILE A 226 22.90 -9.81 -13.25
N SER A 227 21.87 -9.65 -14.09
CA SER A 227 20.48 -9.71 -13.63
C SER A 227 20.12 -11.06 -13.04
N ASN A 228 20.56 -12.15 -13.69
CA ASN A 228 20.34 -13.52 -13.23
C ASN A 228 21.07 -13.83 -11.92
N GLN A 229 22.33 -13.39 -11.79
CA GLN A 229 23.15 -13.65 -10.61
C GLN A 229 22.70 -12.88 -9.37
N LEU A 230 22.21 -11.65 -9.55
CA LEU A 230 21.79 -10.78 -8.44
C LEU A 230 20.32 -10.96 -8.07
N ALA A 231 19.60 -11.89 -8.72
CA ALA A 231 18.14 -12.05 -8.61
C ALA A 231 17.42 -10.70 -8.74
N ARG A 232 17.92 -9.84 -9.63
CA ARG A 232 17.33 -8.52 -9.88
C ARG A 232 16.30 -8.61 -10.99
N GLY A 233 15.25 -7.81 -10.87
CA GLY A 233 14.28 -7.65 -11.93
C GLY A 233 14.92 -7.20 -13.25
N ALA A 234 14.32 -7.58 -14.37
CA ALA A 234 14.79 -7.25 -15.72
C ALA A 234 13.69 -6.68 -16.63
N PHE A 235 14.01 -5.66 -17.42
CA PHE A 235 13.20 -5.21 -18.55
C PHE A 235 13.73 -5.77 -19.86
N VAL A 236 12.83 -6.30 -20.69
CA VAL A 236 13.11 -6.79 -22.04
C VAL A 236 12.27 -6.00 -23.03
N ALA A 237 12.94 -5.32 -23.96
CA ALA A 237 12.27 -4.62 -25.05
C ALA A 237 11.59 -5.61 -26.00
N GLY A 238 10.40 -5.27 -26.46
CA GLY A 238 9.61 -6.06 -27.38
C GLY A 238 9.54 -5.44 -28.77
N VAL A 239 8.44 -5.69 -29.47
CA VAL A 239 8.21 -5.25 -30.86
C VAL A 239 7.09 -4.21 -30.93
N ALA A 240 7.22 -3.26 -31.86
CA ALA A 240 6.23 -2.20 -32.06
C ALA A 240 5.06 -2.61 -32.98
N THR A 241 4.99 -3.89 -33.38
CA THR A 241 3.95 -4.40 -34.28
C THR A 241 2.58 -4.44 -33.60
N ALA A 242 1.51 -4.33 -34.40
CA ALA A 242 0.13 -4.48 -33.93
C ALA A 242 -0.05 -5.83 -33.20
N ASN A 243 -0.72 -5.81 -32.05
CA ASN A 243 -0.87 -6.96 -31.15
C ASN A 243 0.43 -7.56 -30.58
N GLY A 244 1.59 -7.00 -30.91
CA GLY A 244 2.88 -7.43 -30.36
C GLY A 244 3.05 -7.02 -28.91
N ILE A 245 3.85 -7.78 -28.15
CA ILE A 245 4.32 -7.36 -26.83
C ILE A 245 5.38 -6.28 -27.07
N MET A 246 5.12 -5.06 -26.61
CA MET A 246 5.97 -3.90 -26.81
C MET A 246 7.15 -3.88 -25.82
N GLY A 247 6.94 -4.41 -24.61
CA GLY A 247 7.97 -4.51 -23.56
C GLY A 247 7.50 -5.39 -22.41
N THR A 248 8.44 -5.96 -21.68
CA THR A 248 8.19 -6.83 -20.53
C THR A 248 9.07 -6.42 -19.35
N TRP A 249 8.45 -6.17 -18.20
CA TRP A 249 9.11 -5.95 -16.92
C TRP A 249 8.98 -7.19 -16.06
N ASN A 250 10.10 -7.72 -15.58
CA ASN A 250 10.16 -8.79 -14.59
C ASN A 250 10.59 -8.14 -13.28
N PHE A 251 9.69 -8.09 -12.30
CA PHE A 251 9.91 -7.51 -10.99
C PHE A 251 10.22 -8.61 -9.96
N MET A 252 10.93 -8.22 -8.91
CA MET A 252 11.07 -8.99 -7.67
C MET A 252 10.51 -8.12 -6.55
N LEU A 253 9.36 -8.51 -5.99
CA LEU A 253 8.56 -7.66 -5.09
C LEU A 253 8.61 -8.17 -3.66
N LYS A 254 8.60 -7.25 -2.68
CA LYS A 254 8.71 -7.50 -1.23
C LYS A 254 7.54 -6.88 -0.46
N TRP A 255 6.82 -7.65 0.36
CA TRP A 255 5.44 -7.31 0.76
C TRP A 255 5.11 -7.31 2.28
N PHE A 256 4.05 -6.57 2.70
CA PHE A 256 3.46 -6.42 4.06
C PHE A 256 1.90 -6.28 4.08
N TYR A 257 1.18 -6.54 5.21
CA TYR A 257 -0.24 -7.00 5.26
C TYR A 257 -1.31 -6.11 5.97
N GLN A 258 -2.56 -6.01 5.42
CA GLN A 258 -3.93 -5.91 6.04
C GLN A 258 -5.01 -5.18 5.17
N ARG A 259 -6.32 -5.34 5.50
CA ARG A 259 -7.61 -5.34 4.71
C ARG A 259 -8.47 -4.05 4.63
N ALA A 260 -9.27 -3.84 3.54
CA ALA A 260 -10.68 -3.36 3.58
C ALA A 260 -11.43 -3.41 2.20
N GLY A 261 -12.79 -3.34 2.20
CA GLY A 261 -13.72 -3.71 1.09
C GLY A 261 -14.29 -2.58 0.20
N THR A 262 -15.30 -2.92 -0.63
CA THR A 262 -15.75 -2.11 -1.78
C THR A 262 -17.23 -1.71 -1.75
N GLY A 263 -17.54 -0.45 -2.10
CA GLY A 263 -18.90 0.02 -2.35
C GLY A 263 -18.91 1.19 -3.32
N LYS A 264 -19.34 0.96 -4.58
CA LYS A 264 -19.39 1.97 -5.66
C LYS A 264 -20.76 2.69 -5.65
N GLN A 265 -20.78 4.00 -5.44
CA GLN A 265 -21.84 4.86 -6.00
C GLN A 265 -21.24 5.74 -7.09
N SER A 266 -21.99 5.87 -8.18
CA SER A 266 -21.75 6.81 -9.26
C SER A 266 -22.73 7.96 -9.09
N THR A 267 -22.33 9.05 -8.42
CA THR A 267 -23.14 10.27 -8.38
C THR A 267 -22.33 11.53 -8.70
N GLN A 268 -23.04 12.44 -9.37
CA GLN A 268 -22.58 13.62 -10.09
C GLN A 268 -22.23 14.80 -9.15
N LEU A 269 -21.89 15.95 -9.74
CA LEU A 269 -21.54 17.21 -9.06
C LEU A 269 -22.57 17.66 -8.03
N ASP A 270 -22.09 18.10 -6.86
CA ASP A 270 -22.91 18.57 -5.73
C ASP A 270 -24.07 17.61 -5.37
N ALA A 271 -23.90 16.32 -5.68
CA ALA A 271 -24.90 15.31 -5.38
C ALA A 271 -24.68 14.79 -3.96
N ALA A 272 -25.77 14.78 -3.19
CA ALA A 272 -25.82 14.00 -1.97
C ALA A 272 -25.72 12.51 -2.30
N PHE A 273 -24.98 11.78 -1.49
CA PHE A 273 -24.91 10.34 -1.53
C PHE A 273 -25.29 9.77 -0.17
N ASP A 274 -25.94 8.62 -0.22
CA ASP A 274 -26.32 7.84 0.95
C ASP A 274 -26.02 6.37 0.62
N LEU A 275 -24.92 5.90 1.18
CA LEU A 275 -24.31 4.61 0.94
C LEU A 275 -24.64 3.67 2.08
N GLN A 276 -25.67 2.84 1.90
CA GLN A 276 -25.93 1.70 2.77
C GLN A 276 -24.99 0.55 2.39
N LEU A 277 -24.12 0.11 3.30
CA LEU A 277 -23.31 -1.09 3.06
C LEU A 277 -24.20 -2.33 3.09
N SER A 278 -24.02 -3.22 2.12
CA SER A 278 -24.85 -4.43 1.94
C SER A 278 -24.66 -5.48 3.02
N ALA A 279 -23.52 -5.45 3.72
CA ALA A 279 -23.20 -6.36 4.82
C ALA A 279 -23.25 -5.62 6.17
N SER A 280 -23.89 -6.26 7.17
CA SER A 280 -23.70 -5.88 8.56
C SER A 280 -22.38 -6.45 9.07
N ILE A 281 -21.60 -5.65 9.77
CA ILE A 281 -20.24 -6.01 10.21
C ILE A 281 -20.20 -5.99 11.74
N LYS A 282 -19.57 -7.01 12.34
CA LYS A 282 -19.31 -7.05 13.79
C LYS A 282 -18.06 -6.26 14.12
N ASN A 283 -18.01 -5.68 15.33
CA ASN A 283 -16.79 -5.11 15.91
C ASN A 283 -16.09 -4.08 15.00
N ALA A 284 -16.85 -3.28 14.24
CA ALA A 284 -16.27 -2.24 13.40
C ALA A 284 -15.55 -1.19 14.28
N LYS A 285 -14.39 -0.74 13.82
CA LYS A 285 -13.54 0.24 14.49
C LYS A 285 -13.44 1.52 13.70
N TYR A 286 -13.20 1.40 12.40
CA TYR A 286 -13.04 2.56 11.52
C TYR A 286 -13.81 2.36 10.23
N VAL A 287 -14.40 3.45 9.74
CA VAL A 287 -14.96 3.55 8.40
C VAL A 287 -14.17 4.62 7.66
N ILE A 288 -13.62 4.27 6.51
CA ILE A 288 -12.76 5.13 5.71
C ILE A 288 -13.37 5.22 4.32
N LEU A 289 -13.59 6.44 3.84
CA LEU A 289 -14.14 6.72 2.53
C LEU A 289 -12.99 7.17 1.62
N MET A 290 -12.83 6.54 0.46
CA MET A 290 -11.84 6.95 -0.54
C MET A 290 -12.54 7.35 -1.83
N PRO A 291 -12.61 8.66 -2.15
CA PRO A 291 -13.12 9.12 -3.43
C PRO A 291 -12.11 8.87 -4.57
N PHE A 292 -12.63 8.32 -5.64
CA PHE A 292 -11.98 8.03 -6.92
C PHE A 292 -12.66 8.89 -8.00
N ALA A 293 -11.92 9.29 -9.02
CA ALA A 293 -12.50 10.03 -10.11
C ALA A 293 -13.51 9.15 -10.87
N GLU A 294 -14.49 9.78 -11.50
CA GLU A 294 -15.32 9.06 -12.47
C GLU A 294 -14.50 8.88 -13.76
N GLN A 295 -14.62 7.71 -14.40
CA GLN A 295 -13.84 7.40 -15.60
C GLN A 295 -14.15 8.39 -16.73
N THR A 296 -13.18 9.22 -17.08
CA THR A 296 -13.26 10.15 -18.21
C THR A 296 -12.13 9.94 -19.22
N GLY A 297 -12.31 10.43 -20.45
CA GLY A 297 -11.25 10.47 -21.47
C GLY A 297 -10.74 9.07 -21.88
N SER A 298 -9.42 8.87 -21.80
CA SER A 298 -8.71 7.64 -22.18
C SER A 298 -9.17 6.38 -21.44
N PHE A 299 -9.87 6.54 -20.31
CA PHE A 299 -10.42 5.44 -19.51
C PHE A 299 -11.91 5.19 -19.73
N SER A 300 -12.60 5.99 -20.56
CA SER A 300 -14.06 5.86 -20.79
C SER A 300 -14.47 4.53 -21.43
N SER A 301 -13.58 3.88 -22.18
CA SER A 301 -13.80 2.57 -22.79
C SER A 301 -13.17 1.42 -22.00
N ALA A 302 -12.53 1.70 -20.85
CA ALA A 302 -11.90 0.68 -20.03
C ALA A 302 -12.96 -0.11 -19.25
N THR A 303 -12.84 -1.43 -19.22
CA THR A 303 -13.76 -2.30 -18.45
C THR A 303 -13.33 -2.49 -17.00
N VAL A 304 -12.21 -1.88 -16.60
CA VAL A 304 -11.57 -2.00 -15.27
C VAL A 304 -11.66 -0.67 -14.53
N GLN A 305 -11.70 -0.69 -13.19
CA GLN A 305 -11.70 0.54 -12.40
C GLN A 305 -10.35 1.27 -12.50
N GLU A 306 -10.33 2.59 -12.27
CA GLU A 306 -9.11 3.42 -12.41
C GLU A 306 -7.95 2.95 -11.52
N PHE A 307 -8.25 2.58 -10.27
CA PHE A 307 -7.26 2.03 -9.34
C PHE A 307 -6.68 0.67 -9.79
N GLN A 308 -7.22 0.02 -10.82
CA GLN A 308 -6.66 -1.20 -11.42
C GLN A 308 -5.72 -0.89 -12.61
N SER A 309 -5.70 0.33 -13.12
CA SER A 309 -4.86 0.74 -14.25
C SER A 309 -3.45 1.11 -13.79
N PRO A 310 -2.35 0.57 -14.38
CA PRO A 310 -0.97 0.95 -14.03
C PRO A 310 -0.59 2.38 -14.47
N PHE A 311 -1.43 3.05 -15.26
CA PHE A 311 -1.24 4.44 -15.69
C PHE A 311 -1.92 5.44 -14.77
N ASP A 312 -2.69 4.97 -13.82
CA ASP A 312 -3.35 5.78 -12.82
C ASP A 312 -2.63 5.64 -11.46
N SER A 313 -2.50 6.73 -10.72
CA SER A 313 -1.79 6.76 -9.44
C SER A 313 -2.65 6.36 -8.24
N ALA A 314 -3.96 6.19 -8.42
CA ALA A 314 -4.84 5.68 -7.37
C ALA A 314 -4.51 4.21 -7.03
N PRO A 315 -4.53 3.80 -5.75
CA PRO A 315 -5.08 4.54 -4.61
C PRO A 315 -4.09 5.41 -3.86
N TRP A 316 -2.87 5.60 -4.36
CA TRP A 316 -1.90 6.46 -3.68
C TRP A 316 -2.25 7.94 -3.78
N THR A 317 -2.85 8.33 -4.90
CA THR A 317 -3.60 9.58 -5.00
C THR A 317 -5.06 9.21 -5.14
N LEU A 318 -5.92 9.90 -4.40
CA LEU A 318 -7.36 9.85 -4.61
C LEU A 318 -7.77 10.90 -5.65
N HIS A 319 -9.08 11.06 -5.87
CA HIS A 319 -9.62 12.07 -6.77
C HIS A 319 -9.05 13.46 -6.44
N PRO A 320 -8.22 14.05 -7.33
CA PRO A 320 -7.62 15.36 -7.09
C PRO A 320 -8.70 16.43 -6.99
N GLY A 321 -8.65 17.26 -5.94
CA GLY A 321 -9.67 18.28 -5.67
C GLY A 321 -11.01 17.72 -5.18
N SER A 322 -11.09 16.44 -4.82
CA SER A 322 -12.28 15.88 -4.16
C SER A 322 -12.66 16.70 -2.92
N SER A 323 -13.96 16.87 -2.70
CA SER A 323 -14.44 17.53 -1.50
C SER A 323 -15.73 16.86 -1.08
N ILE A 324 -15.70 16.18 0.07
CA ILE A 324 -16.88 15.59 0.67
C ILE A 324 -17.35 16.53 1.78
N ARG A 325 -18.49 17.17 1.54
CA ARG A 325 -19.17 18.03 2.52
C ARG A 325 -20.22 17.25 3.28
N ASN A 326 -20.60 17.74 4.46
CA ASN A 326 -21.61 17.11 5.32
C ASN A 326 -21.34 15.61 5.58
N PHE A 327 -20.08 15.22 5.76
CA PHE A 327 -19.70 13.82 5.96
C PHE A 327 -20.22 13.31 7.31
N ASN A 328 -20.87 12.14 7.29
CA ASN A 328 -21.20 11.41 8.50
C ASN A 328 -21.30 9.91 8.22
N VAL A 329 -21.10 9.12 9.28
CA VAL A 329 -21.24 7.67 9.28
C VAL A 329 -22.29 7.31 10.33
N ARG A 330 -23.13 6.33 10.05
CA ARG A 330 -24.13 5.81 10.97
C ARG A 330 -23.90 4.33 11.20
N ILE A 331 -23.92 3.93 12.47
CA ILE A 331 -23.89 2.53 12.89
C ILE A 331 -25.27 2.19 13.46
N GLY A 332 -25.96 1.25 12.82
CA GLY A 332 -27.36 0.96 13.13
C GLY A 332 -28.23 2.21 13.00
N SER A 333 -28.73 2.70 14.14
CA SER A 333 -29.56 3.91 14.17
C SER A 333 -28.84 5.18 14.62
N GLN A 334 -27.59 5.11 15.07
CA GLN A 334 -26.85 6.21 15.70
C GLN A 334 -25.81 6.81 14.76
N GLN A 335 -25.69 8.15 14.78
CA GLN A 335 -24.68 8.87 14.00
C GLN A 335 -23.35 8.92 14.76
N THR A 336 -22.25 8.69 14.03
CA THR A 336 -20.89 8.77 14.55
C THR A 336 -20.59 10.19 14.97
N PHE A 337 -20.77 11.17 14.09
CA PHE A 337 -20.63 12.58 14.45
C PHE A 337 -21.99 13.16 14.83
N ASP A 338 -22.06 13.87 15.96
CA ASP A 338 -23.30 14.53 16.43
C ASP A 338 -23.81 15.58 15.42
N ILE A 339 -22.88 16.20 14.70
CA ILE A 339 -23.15 17.13 13.61
C ILE A 339 -22.30 16.70 12.41
N SER A 340 -22.89 16.68 11.22
CA SER A 340 -22.13 16.41 9.99
C SER A 340 -21.12 17.54 9.75
N HIS A 341 -19.87 17.18 9.43
CA HIS A 341 -18.80 18.15 9.26
C HIS A 341 -18.35 18.24 7.80
N ASP A 342 -17.87 19.41 7.40
CA ASP A 342 -17.02 19.55 6.23
C ASP A 342 -15.62 19.06 6.61
N TYR A 343 -15.27 17.87 6.12
CA TYR A 343 -14.09 17.15 6.60
C TYR A 343 -12.81 17.82 6.11
N ASP A 344 -12.04 18.39 7.04
CA ASP A 344 -10.78 19.09 6.76
C ASP A 344 -9.56 18.29 7.26
N PHE A 345 -8.37 18.87 7.07
CA PHE A 345 -7.13 18.22 7.48
C PHE A 345 -7.01 18.08 9.00
N HIS A 346 -7.60 18.98 9.79
CA HIS A 346 -7.55 18.88 11.24
C HIS A 346 -8.39 17.69 11.74
N HIS A 347 -9.59 17.52 11.18
CA HIS A 347 -10.41 16.33 11.44
C HIS A 347 -9.67 15.05 11.02
N PHE A 348 -9.03 15.05 9.84
CA PHE A 348 -8.19 13.95 9.40
C PHE A 348 -7.09 13.61 10.40
N THR A 349 -6.30 14.60 10.84
CA THR A 349 -5.21 14.36 11.79
C THR A 349 -5.71 13.82 13.12
N ASN A 350 -6.84 14.32 13.63
CA ASN A 350 -7.41 13.86 14.90
C ASN A 350 -7.88 12.41 14.82
N GLU A 351 -8.50 12.00 13.70
CA GLU A 351 -8.93 10.62 13.50
C GLU A 351 -7.74 9.67 13.26
N VAL A 352 -6.76 10.08 12.46
CA VAL A 352 -5.53 9.29 12.23
C VAL A 352 -4.70 9.16 13.50
N ALA A 353 -4.63 10.19 14.34
CA ALA A 353 -3.89 10.13 15.60
C ALA A 353 -4.46 9.01 16.49
N LYS A 354 -5.77 8.81 16.56
CA LYS A 354 -6.37 7.68 17.30
C LYS A 354 -5.98 6.30 16.75
N ILE A 355 -5.73 6.21 15.44
CA ILE A 355 -5.42 4.96 14.73
C ILE A 355 -3.93 4.61 14.80
N ALA A 356 -3.07 5.60 14.57
CA ALA A 356 -1.67 5.40 14.18
C ALA A 356 -0.66 6.00 15.16
N SER A 357 -1.08 6.85 16.10
CA SER A 357 -0.17 7.42 17.10
C SER A 357 0.08 6.47 18.27
N ILE A 358 1.21 6.67 18.94
CA ILE A 358 1.54 5.99 20.18
C ILE A 358 0.53 6.43 21.25
N ASN A 359 -0.14 5.47 21.88
CA ASN A 359 -1.17 5.67 22.92
C ASN A 359 -2.42 6.45 22.45
N GLY A 360 -2.73 6.49 21.15
CA GLY A 360 -3.96 7.15 20.67
C GLY A 360 -4.01 8.65 20.97
N ASP A 361 -2.87 9.33 20.82
CA ASP A 361 -2.67 10.78 20.98
C ASP A 361 -2.76 11.27 22.43
N LEU A 362 -2.81 10.34 23.39
CA LEU A 362 -2.74 10.64 24.82
C LEU A 362 -1.33 11.09 25.26
N THR A 363 -0.33 10.90 24.40
CA THR A 363 1.04 11.36 24.60
C THR A 363 1.48 12.18 23.39
N PRO A 364 2.04 13.40 23.57
CA PRO A 364 2.40 14.31 22.47
C PRO A 364 3.63 13.86 21.67
N GLU A 365 4.18 12.69 21.96
CA GLU A 365 5.45 12.22 21.45
C GLU A 365 5.23 11.18 20.33
N LEU A 366 5.56 11.59 19.10
CA LEU A 366 5.76 10.75 17.90
C LEU A 366 4.49 10.30 17.14
N VAL A 367 3.96 11.21 16.31
CA VAL A 367 3.10 10.85 15.17
C VAL A 367 3.93 11.00 13.89
N ASN A 368 4.12 9.89 13.16
CA ASN A 368 4.81 9.88 11.86
C ASN A 368 3.80 9.67 10.75
N GLY A 369 4.03 10.28 9.59
CA GLY A 369 3.25 10.05 8.38
C GLY A 369 3.91 10.69 7.17
N LEU A 370 3.55 10.21 5.99
CA LEU A 370 4.02 10.75 4.70
C LEU A 370 3.08 11.86 4.18
N LEU A 371 1.84 11.91 4.66
CA LEU A 371 0.87 12.93 4.28
C LEU A 371 0.98 14.16 5.18
N ASP A 372 1.25 15.29 4.54
CA ASP A 372 1.12 16.62 5.12
C ASP A 372 -0.13 17.33 4.55
N TYR A 373 -0.42 18.53 5.04
CA TYR A 373 -1.54 19.32 4.53
C TYR A 373 -1.45 19.57 3.02
N GLN A 374 -0.23 19.79 2.50
CA GLN A 374 0.00 20.14 1.10
C GLN A 374 -0.25 18.98 0.14
N THR A 375 -0.04 17.74 0.58
CA THR A 375 -0.34 16.52 -0.19
C THR A 375 -1.75 16.01 0.08
N TRP A 376 -2.22 16.08 1.33
CA TRP A 376 -3.57 15.66 1.68
C TRP A 376 -4.64 16.51 0.99
N SER A 377 -4.53 17.84 1.06
CA SER A 377 -5.58 18.74 0.57
C SER A 377 -5.84 18.65 -0.94
N PRO A 378 -4.84 18.60 -1.84
CA PRO A 378 -5.12 18.53 -3.27
C PRO A 378 -5.32 17.10 -3.80
N THR A 379 -4.72 16.07 -3.21
CA THR A 379 -4.66 14.73 -3.86
C THR A 379 -5.13 13.57 -2.98
N ASN A 380 -5.31 13.74 -1.66
CA ASN A 380 -5.54 12.62 -0.74
C ASN A 380 -6.58 12.93 0.35
N ARG A 381 -7.66 13.62 -0.01
CA ARG A 381 -8.76 13.93 0.92
C ARG A 381 -9.58 12.69 1.25
N VAL A 382 -9.07 11.92 2.21
CA VAL A 382 -9.70 10.71 2.77
C VAL A 382 -10.51 11.08 4.02
N PRO A 383 -11.86 10.98 4.00
CA PRO A 383 -12.65 11.03 5.23
C PRO A 383 -12.52 9.74 6.03
N ILE A 384 -12.30 9.87 7.34
CA ILE A 384 -12.17 8.76 8.29
C ILE A 384 -13.16 9.01 9.44
N ALA A 385 -13.79 7.95 9.90
CA ALA A 385 -14.64 7.99 11.09
C ALA A 385 -14.29 6.84 12.03
N ASP A 386 -13.84 7.17 13.23
CA ASP A 386 -13.79 6.25 14.37
C ASP A 386 -15.21 5.91 14.82
N VAL A 387 -15.58 4.64 14.70
CA VAL A 387 -16.89 4.10 15.04
C VAL A 387 -16.86 3.22 16.29
N ILE A 388 -15.73 3.09 16.98
CA ILE A 388 -15.57 2.22 18.15
C ILE A 388 -16.56 2.54 19.29
N ARG A 389 -16.98 3.81 19.40
CA ARG A 389 -17.90 4.28 20.44
C ARG A 389 -19.35 3.84 20.21
N LEU A 390 -19.70 3.44 18.99
CA LEU A 390 -21.07 3.06 18.62
C LEU A 390 -21.22 1.56 18.40
N THR A 391 -20.11 0.82 18.28
CA THR A 391 -20.18 -0.60 18.00
C THR A 391 -20.46 -1.41 19.24
N GLU A 392 -21.41 -2.33 19.12
CA GLU A 392 -21.69 -3.32 20.16
C GLU A 392 -20.83 -4.56 19.92
N ARG A 393 -20.18 -5.05 20.99
CA ARG A 393 -19.29 -6.20 20.90
C ARG A 393 -20.07 -7.43 20.40
N ASP A 394 -19.55 -8.05 19.35
CA ASP A 394 -20.03 -9.28 18.70
C ASP A 394 -21.42 -9.21 18.06
N VAL A 395 -22.00 -8.01 17.93
CA VAL A 395 -23.30 -7.78 17.28
C VAL A 395 -23.09 -7.24 15.86
N PRO A 396 -23.61 -7.90 14.81
CA PRO A 396 -23.57 -7.35 13.45
C PRO A 396 -24.43 -6.09 13.38
N GLN A 397 -23.82 -4.98 12.94
CA GLN A 397 -24.53 -3.71 12.79
C GLN A 397 -24.43 -3.21 11.35
N ALA A 398 -25.53 -2.63 10.85
CA ALA A 398 -25.56 -2.00 9.56
C ALA A 398 -24.74 -0.70 9.59
N ILE A 399 -24.03 -0.41 8.50
CA ILE A 399 -23.21 0.79 8.35
C ILE A 399 -23.74 1.58 7.17
N GLN A 400 -23.99 2.87 7.39
CA GLN A 400 -24.47 3.80 6.39
C GLN A 400 -23.54 5.02 6.36
N ILE A 401 -23.16 5.48 5.17
CA ILE A 401 -22.24 6.60 4.98
C ILE A 401 -22.96 7.65 4.15
N GLN A 402 -22.96 8.88 4.62
CA GLN A 402 -23.63 10.00 3.96
C GLN A 402 -22.67 11.16 3.75
N GLY A 403 -22.94 11.94 2.71
CA GLY A 403 -22.23 13.17 2.42
C GLY A 403 -22.70 13.80 1.12
N VAL A 404 -22.04 14.88 0.72
CA VAL A 404 -22.26 15.58 -0.55
C VAL A 404 -20.93 15.65 -1.29
N ASN A 405 -20.89 15.13 -2.52
CA ASN A 405 -19.74 15.31 -3.40
C ASN A 405 -19.73 16.76 -3.92
N ALA A 406 -18.94 17.62 -3.30
CA ALA A 406 -18.76 19.01 -3.68
C ALA A 406 -17.61 19.23 -4.69
N GLY A 407 -17.02 18.13 -5.19
CA GLY A 407 -16.02 18.19 -6.24
C GLY A 407 -16.61 18.66 -7.57
N CYS A 408 -15.75 19.17 -8.46
CA CYS A 408 -16.12 19.59 -9.81
C CYS A 408 -16.26 18.43 -10.81
N GLN A 409 -16.24 17.17 -10.35
CA GLN A 409 -16.53 15.98 -11.14
C GLN A 409 -17.35 14.95 -10.33
N GLY A 410 -18.09 14.07 -11.01
CA GLY A 410 -18.61 12.84 -10.42
C GLY A 410 -17.48 12.00 -9.81
N THR A 411 -17.79 11.27 -8.74
CA THR A 411 -16.81 10.48 -8.00
C THR A 411 -17.33 9.07 -7.80
N ASN A 412 -16.46 8.09 -8.03
CA ASN A 412 -16.66 6.74 -7.55
C ASN A 412 -16.13 6.67 -6.11
N MET A 413 -16.75 5.90 -5.23
CA MET A 413 -16.27 5.76 -3.85
C MET A 413 -15.85 4.34 -3.55
N LEU A 414 -14.87 4.20 -2.65
CA LEU A 414 -14.51 2.93 -2.04
C LEU A 414 -14.61 3.09 -0.52
N VAL A 415 -15.47 2.28 0.11
CA VAL A 415 -15.69 2.32 1.56
C VAL A 415 -14.96 1.17 2.21
N LEU A 416 -13.92 1.51 2.96
CA LEU A 416 -13.16 0.58 3.75
C LEU A 416 -13.74 0.51 5.17
N VAL A 417 -14.14 -0.67 5.61
CA VAL A 417 -14.50 -0.92 7.01
C VAL A 417 -13.43 -1.77 7.67
N VAL A 418 -12.81 -1.22 8.71
CA VAL A 418 -11.82 -1.92 9.54
C VAL A 418 -12.54 -2.42 10.78
N SER A 419 -12.55 -3.74 10.98
CA SER A 419 -13.10 -4.40 12.17
C SER A 419 -12.00 -5.07 12.98
N GLU A 420 -12.27 -5.23 14.28
CA GLU A 420 -11.42 -5.98 15.19
C GLU A 420 -11.67 -7.49 15.07
N GLN A 421 -10.59 -8.24 15.21
CA GLN A 421 -10.60 -9.70 15.28
C GLN A 421 -9.88 -10.11 16.57
N GLU A 422 -10.41 -11.11 17.25
CA GLU A 422 -9.86 -11.59 18.52
C GLU A 422 -9.17 -12.94 18.31
N LEU A 423 -7.97 -13.07 18.86
CA LEU A 423 -7.16 -14.29 18.83
C LEU A 423 -6.82 -14.67 20.26
N THR A 424 -7.26 -15.85 20.68
CA THR A 424 -6.91 -16.43 21.98
C THR A 424 -5.94 -17.57 21.76
N PHE A 425 -4.83 -17.58 22.50
CA PHE A 425 -3.84 -18.66 22.46
C PHE A 425 -3.48 -19.15 23.86
N ASP A 426 -3.16 -20.44 23.96
CA ASP A 426 -2.70 -21.06 25.19
C ASP A 426 -1.28 -20.60 25.52
N ARG A 427 -1.06 -20.16 26.75
CA ARG A 427 0.23 -19.62 27.20
C ARG A 427 1.35 -20.66 27.21
N LEU A 428 1.02 -21.94 27.48
CA LEU A 428 1.99 -23.02 27.65
C LEU A 428 2.30 -23.73 26.33
N THR A 429 1.30 -23.96 25.50
CA THR A 429 1.44 -24.70 24.23
C THR A 429 1.59 -23.78 23.03
N GLY A 430 1.18 -22.50 23.14
CA GLY A 430 1.08 -21.59 22.00
C GLY A 430 -0.07 -21.94 21.04
N GLU A 431 -0.93 -22.89 21.40
CA GLU A 431 -2.06 -23.31 20.58
C GLU A 431 -3.08 -22.18 20.47
N VAL A 432 -3.50 -21.82 19.25
CA VAL A 432 -4.63 -20.93 19.03
C VAL A 432 -5.90 -21.64 19.49
N LEU A 433 -6.50 -21.17 20.58
CA LEU A 433 -7.71 -21.73 21.18
C LEU A 433 -8.95 -21.27 20.41
N ASP A 434 -9.06 -19.97 20.17
CA ASP A 434 -10.18 -19.37 19.47
C ASP A 434 -9.70 -18.25 18.54
N TYR A 435 -10.39 -18.11 17.42
CA TYR A 435 -10.21 -17.00 16.50
C TYR A 435 -11.57 -16.59 15.95
N THR A 436 -12.05 -15.41 16.34
CA THR A 436 -13.34 -14.87 15.93
C THR A 436 -13.17 -13.96 14.73
N THR A 437 -13.70 -14.39 13.58
CA THR A 437 -13.80 -13.55 12.39
C THR A 437 -15.03 -12.63 12.50
N ALA A 438 -14.81 -11.35 12.20
CA ALA A 438 -15.85 -10.32 12.11
C ALA A 438 -16.81 -10.55 10.92
#